data_AF-A0AAW5WU70-F1
#
_entry.id   AF-A0AAW5WU70-F1
#
_cell.length_a   1.000
_cell.length_b   1.000
_cell.length_c   1.000
_cell.angle_alpha   90.00
_cell.angle_beta   90.00
_cell.angle_gamma   90.00
#
_symmetry.space_group_name_H-M   'P 1'
#
loop_
_entity.id
_entity.type
_entity.pdbx_description
1 polymer ?
#
loop_
_entity_poly.entity_id
_entity_poly.type
_entity_poly.pdbx_seq_one_letter_code
_entity_poly.pdbx_strand_id
1 'polypeptide(L)'
;MKTKVLVAAHKNYAMPKDPLYLPVFVGKEIHPDVNHTFQGDNTGDNISAKNPYYNELTAIYWGWKNLDVDAMGLVHYRRYLSLNHQKSLDEVLSSEQVADLLKDHDIILPPKRRYYIETNESHYLHAHEHEPFEVMRQVIHQNYPEYAAAFEKVMKRTWAHMFNMFIMKRKPLDEYCTWMFDVLGEVESRIDISNYSTYEQRVYGFLSELLLDVWLEVHPEYSTVEVKYVFMEHTNWFKKGGKFVLRKITGHA
;
A
#
# COMPACT_ATOMS: atom_id res chain seq x y z
N MET A 1 -9.00 21.82 5.72
CA MET A 1 -8.14 20.64 5.81
C MET A 1 -7.34 20.54 4.53
N LYS A 2 -6.02 20.69 4.61
CA LYS A 2 -5.07 20.58 3.50
C LYS A 2 -4.78 19.10 3.26
N THR A 3 -5.28 18.54 2.17
CA THR A 3 -5.13 17.11 1.85
C THR A 3 -4.35 16.90 0.56
N LYS A 4 -3.50 15.87 0.51
CA LYS A 4 -2.87 15.41 -0.73
C LYS A 4 -2.96 13.89 -0.86
N VAL A 5 -3.35 13.43 -2.03
CA VAL A 5 -3.36 12.00 -2.39
C VAL A 5 -2.25 11.76 -3.40
N LEU A 6 -1.22 11.04 -2.97
CA LEU A 6 -0.11 10.66 -3.82
C LEU A 6 -0.57 9.60 -4.82
N VAL A 7 -0.24 9.79 -6.09
CA VAL A 7 -0.47 8.80 -7.13
C VAL A 7 0.86 8.15 -7.48
N ALA A 8 1.12 6.97 -6.92
CA ALA A 8 2.37 6.23 -7.17
C ALA A 8 2.41 5.68 -8.60
N ALA A 9 3.42 6.11 -9.36
CA ALA A 9 3.63 5.75 -10.77
C ALA A 9 5.10 5.42 -11.06
N HIS A 10 5.36 4.40 -11.87
CA HIS A 10 6.71 4.04 -12.35
C HIS A 10 6.88 4.24 -13.86
N LYS A 11 5.89 4.91 -14.49
CA LYS A 11 5.84 5.21 -15.93
C LYS A 11 4.90 6.37 -16.19
N ASN A 12 4.99 6.94 -17.39
CA ASN A 12 4.04 7.98 -17.84
C ASN A 12 2.62 7.43 -17.86
N TYR A 13 1.68 8.17 -17.27
CA TYR A 13 0.26 7.83 -17.22
C TYR A 13 -0.60 9.09 -17.15
N ALA A 14 -1.86 8.99 -17.57
CA ALA A 14 -2.81 10.08 -17.42
C ALA A 14 -3.18 10.27 -15.93
N MET A 15 -3.21 11.51 -15.47
CA MET A 15 -3.45 11.83 -14.06
C MET A 15 -4.76 12.62 -13.90
N PRO A 16 -5.44 12.52 -12.73
CA PRO A 16 -6.57 13.39 -12.42
C PRO A 16 -6.17 14.85 -12.49
N LYS A 17 -7.11 15.71 -12.89
CA LYS A 17 -6.90 17.17 -12.95
C LYS A 17 -7.10 17.86 -11.61
N ASP A 18 -7.80 17.23 -10.67
CA ASP A 18 -8.05 17.76 -9.34
C ASP A 18 -6.70 17.93 -8.59
N PRO A 19 -6.39 19.14 -8.08
CA PRO A 19 -5.18 19.40 -7.30
C PRO A 19 -5.01 18.55 -6.04
N LEU A 20 -6.05 17.84 -5.58
CA LEU A 20 -5.95 16.81 -4.55
C LEU A 20 -4.83 15.81 -4.87
N TYR A 21 -4.73 15.41 -6.13
CA TYR A 21 -3.84 14.36 -6.57
C TYR A 21 -2.46 14.92 -6.90
N LEU A 22 -1.43 14.34 -6.28
CA LEU A 22 -0.04 14.63 -6.57
C LEU A 22 0.59 13.41 -7.25
N PRO A 23 0.85 13.44 -8.57
CA PRO A 23 1.59 12.39 -9.24
C PRO A 23 3.01 12.28 -8.68
N VAL A 24 3.37 11.09 -8.17
CA VAL A 24 4.70 10.79 -7.66
C VAL A 24 5.34 9.69 -8.50
N PHE A 25 6.48 10.00 -9.10
CA PHE A 25 7.31 9.02 -9.79
C PHE A 25 8.16 8.27 -8.76
N VAL A 26 7.87 6.98 -8.57
CA VAL A 26 8.57 6.14 -7.59
C VAL A 26 9.86 5.57 -8.15
N GLY A 27 10.88 5.45 -7.29
CA GLY A 27 12.22 5.06 -7.70
C GLY A 27 12.87 6.06 -8.65
N LYS A 28 12.59 7.35 -8.47
CA LYS A 28 13.17 8.41 -9.29
C LYS A 28 14.70 8.43 -9.21
N GLU A 29 15.27 8.05 -8.08
CA GLU A 29 16.73 7.95 -7.87
C GLU A 29 17.41 6.98 -8.85
N ILE A 30 16.77 5.83 -9.10
CA ILE A 30 17.29 4.80 -10.03
C ILE A 30 16.80 5.00 -11.47
N HIS A 31 15.90 5.96 -11.71
CA HIS A 31 15.32 6.30 -13.01
C HIS A 31 15.24 7.83 -13.24
N PRO A 32 16.38 8.56 -13.14
CA PRO A 32 16.38 10.03 -13.14
C PRO A 32 15.84 10.62 -14.46
N ASP A 33 16.00 9.91 -15.57
CA ASP A 33 15.61 10.37 -16.90
C ASP A 33 14.20 9.94 -17.33
N VAL A 34 13.47 9.21 -16.49
CA VAL A 34 12.10 8.76 -16.80
C VAL A 34 11.11 9.72 -16.15
N ASN A 35 10.26 10.35 -16.97
CA ASN A 35 9.23 11.31 -16.54
C ASN A 35 9.78 12.57 -15.85
N HIS A 36 9.62 13.73 -16.49
CA HIS A 36 10.09 15.02 -15.96
C HIS A 36 8.97 15.91 -15.43
N THR A 37 7.73 15.41 -15.40
CA THR A 37 6.54 16.20 -15.06
C THR A 37 5.94 15.84 -13.71
N PHE A 38 6.21 14.63 -13.21
CA PHE A 38 5.75 14.17 -11.91
C PHE A 38 6.76 14.54 -10.83
N GLN A 39 6.28 14.66 -9.60
CA GLN A 39 7.15 14.83 -8.44
C GLN A 39 8.00 13.57 -8.26
N GLY A 40 9.31 13.69 -8.14
CA GLY A 40 10.19 12.58 -7.79
C GLY A 40 10.11 12.26 -6.30
N ASP A 41 10.16 10.97 -5.95
CA ASP A 41 10.28 10.52 -4.55
C ASP A 41 11.71 10.62 -4.00
N ASN A 42 12.66 11.19 -4.75
CA ASN A 42 14.09 11.24 -4.42
C ASN A 42 14.58 12.62 -3.93
N THR A 43 13.72 13.38 -3.27
CA THR A 43 14.05 14.71 -2.72
C THR A 43 13.79 14.75 -1.22
N GLY A 44 14.52 15.59 -0.47
CA GLY A 44 14.40 15.66 0.98
C GLY A 44 14.74 14.32 1.67
N ASP A 45 14.06 13.99 2.76
CA ASP A 45 14.21 12.69 3.43
C ASP A 45 13.47 11.62 2.64
N ASN A 46 14.19 10.63 2.13
CA ASN A 46 13.66 9.67 1.19
C ASN A 46 14.36 8.30 1.20
N ILE A 47 13.67 7.32 0.62
CA ILE A 47 14.16 5.96 0.37
C ILE A 47 13.97 5.57 -1.10
N SER A 48 14.05 6.52 -2.04
CA SER A 48 13.75 6.29 -3.46
C SER A 48 14.61 5.18 -4.07
N ALA A 49 15.89 5.09 -3.68
CA ALA A 49 16.80 4.02 -4.09
C ALA A 49 16.29 2.61 -3.71
N LYS A 50 15.45 2.50 -2.68
CA LYS A 50 14.86 1.23 -2.23
C LYS A 50 13.58 0.83 -2.97
N ASN A 51 13.12 1.59 -3.97
CA ASN A 51 11.91 1.27 -4.74
C ASN A 51 11.86 -0.15 -5.35
N PRO A 52 12.98 -0.78 -5.79
CA PRO A 52 12.96 -2.18 -6.21
C PRO A 52 12.42 -3.13 -5.14
N TYR A 53 12.60 -2.79 -3.86
CA TYR A 53 12.25 -3.65 -2.72
C TYR A 53 10.99 -3.17 -1.97
N TYR A 54 10.84 -1.85 -1.82
CA TYR A 54 9.74 -1.19 -1.09
C TYR A 54 8.58 -0.74 -1.99
N ASN A 55 8.77 -0.72 -3.31
CA ASN A 55 7.75 -0.29 -4.28
C ASN A 55 7.07 1.05 -3.92
N GLU A 56 5.75 1.11 -3.96
CA GLU A 56 4.97 2.34 -3.66
C GLU A 56 5.17 2.89 -2.25
N LEU A 57 5.73 2.11 -1.32
CA LEU A 57 6.06 2.61 0.02
C LEU A 57 7.08 3.74 -0.04
N THR A 58 7.91 3.81 -1.08
CA THR A 58 8.82 4.94 -1.30
C THR A 58 8.07 6.26 -1.47
N ALA A 59 6.91 6.25 -2.14
CA ALA A 59 6.03 7.42 -2.22
C ALA A 59 5.40 7.75 -0.85
N ILE A 60 4.95 6.73 -0.10
CA ILE A 60 4.40 6.93 1.25
C ILE A 60 5.44 7.60 2.14
N TYR A 61 6.66 7.04 2.17
CA TYR A 61 7.77 7.55 2.99
C TYR A 61 8.10 8.99 2.61
N TRP A 62 8.29 9.27 1.32
CA TRP A 62 8.57 10.61 0.84
C TRP A 62 7.45 11.60 1.21
N GLY A 63 6.19 11.23 0.99
CA GLY A 63 5.07 12.09 1.38
C GLY A 63 5.00 12.35 2.88
N TRP A 64 5.15 11.30 3.67
CA TRP A 64 5.12 11.35 5.13
C TRP A 64 6.18 12.30 5.69
N LYS A 65 7.41 12.22 5.18
CA LYS A 65 8.55 13.02 5.66
C LYS A 65 8.57 14.46 5.14
N ASN A 66 8.05 14.70 3.93
CA ASN A 66 8.31 15.97 3.23
C ASN A 66 7.06 16.83 3.01
N LEU A 67 5.85 16.28 3.08
CA LEU A 67 4.64 17.07 2.91
C LEU A 67 4.16 17.62 4.24
N ASP A 68 3.81 18.90 4.25
CA ASP A 68 3.09 19.56 5.34
C ASP A 68 1.59 19.60 5.00
N VAL A 69 0.85 18.55 5.35
CA VAL A 69 -0.59 18.39 5.09
C VAL A 69 -1.33 17.88 6.33
N ASP A 70 -2.63 18.19 6.43
CA ASP A 70 -3.53 17.71 7.51
C ASP A 70 -3.96 16.26 7.28
N ALA A 71 -3.99 15.82 6.02
CA ALA A 71 -4.27 14.44 5.63
C ALA A 71 -3.47 14.07 4.38
N MET A 72 -3.03 12.81 4.32
CA MET A 72 -2.30 12.26 3.19
C MET A 72 -2.92 10.94 2.76
N GLY A 73 -2.94 10.68 1.47
CA GLY A 73 -3.29 9.37 0.94
C GLY A 73 -2.29 8.84 -0.07
N LEU A 74 -2.43 7.55 -0.36
CA LEU A 74 -1.74 6.87 -1.44
C LEU A 74 -2.78 6.12 -2.29
N VAL A 75 -2.69 6.33 -3.59
CA VAL A 75 -3.35 5.51 -4.61
C VAL A 75 -2.33 5.13 -5.68
N HIS A 76 -2.64 4.12 -6.49
CA HIS A 76 -1.78 3.77 -7.61
C HIS A 76 -2.23 4.47 -8.89
N TYR A 77 -1.30 4.66 -9.83
CA TYR A 77 -1.58 5.29 -11.14
C TYR A 77 -2.78 4.71 -11.92
N ARG A 78 -3.20 3.47 -11.63
CA ARG A 78 -4.31 2.75 -12.29
C ARG A 78 -5.45 2.33 -11.36
N ARG A 79 -5.42 2.70 -10.07
CA ARG A 79 -6.47 2.38 -9.08
C ARG A 79 -6.77 3.63 -8.28
N TYR A 80 -7.99 4.15 -8.39
CA TYR A 80 -8.41 5.37 -7.70
C TYR A 80 -9.68 5.10 -6.91
N LEU A 81 -9.78 5.67 -5.71
CA LEU A 81 -11.02 5.66 -4.93
C LEU A 81 -12.08 6.51 -5.64
N SER A 82 -13.32 6.05 -5.64
CA SER A 82 -14.45 6.73 -6.28
C SER A 82 -15.78 6.33 -5.63
N LEU A 83 -16.68 7.31 -5.48
CA LEU A 83 -18.08 7.07 -5.13
C LEU A 83 -18.91 6.60 -6.33
N ASN A 84 -18.36 6.75 -7.54
CA ASN A 84 -18.98 6.35 -8.81
C ASN A 84 -18.40 5.01 -9.31
N HIS A 85 -19.06 4.41 -10.32
CA HIS A 85 -18.60 3.15 -10.93
C HIS A 85 -17.95 3.36 -12.30
N GLN A 86 -17.92 4.59 -12.79
CA GLN A 86 -17.37 4.93 -14.08
C GLN A 86 -15.84 4.93 -14.03
N LYS A 87 -15.21 4.28 -15.02
CA LYS A 87 -13.75 4.27 -15.20
C LYS A 87 -13.29 5.57 -15.85
N SER A 88 -13.35 6.67 -15.11
CA SER A 88 -12.91 7.99 -15.57
C SER A 88 -12.07 8.67 -14.48
N LEU A 89 -11.03 9.37 -14.90
CA LEU A 89 -10.21 10.21 -14.02
C LEU A 89 -10.98 11.46 -13.56
N ASP A 90 -12.06 11.83 -14.24
CA ASP A 90 -12.94 12.93 -13.82
C ASP A 90 -13.97 12.51 -12.75
N GLU A 91 -14.08 11.20 -12.49
CA GLU A 91 -15.09 10.60 -11.59
C GLU A 91 -14.46 9.97 -10.34
N VAL A 92 -13.16 10.20 -10.10
CA VAL A 92 -12.47 9.79 -8.87
C VAL A 92 -12.85 10.71 -7.71
N LEU A 93 -12.50 10.34 -6.47
CA LEU A 93 -12.79 11.19 -5.31
C LEU A 93 -12.27 12.63 -5.50
N SER A 94 -13.16 13.61 -5.35
CA SER A 94 -12.76 15.02 -5.37
C SER A 94 -12.22 15.50 -4.02
N SER A 95 -11.55 16.65 -4.04
CA SER A 95 -11.13 17.35 -2.82
C SER A 95 -12.27 17.51 -1.80
N GLU A 96 -13.47 17.89 -2.25
CA GLU A 96 -14.65 18.09 -1.40
C GLU A 96 -15.15 16.77 -0.81
N GLN A 97 -15.23 15.71 -1.61
CA GLN A 97 -15.68 14.40 -1.15
C GLN A 97 -14.74 13.81 -0.10
N VAL A 98 -13.42 13.94 -0.30
CA VAL A 98 -12.43 13.52 0.70
C VAL A 98 -12.57 14.35 1.97
N ALA A 99 -12.77 15.67 1.85
CA ALA A 99 -12.96 16.53 3.00
C ALA A 99 -14.22 16.17 3.79
N ASP A 100 -15.32 15.85 3.11
CA ASP A 100 -16.57 15.43 3.73
C ASP A 100 -16.44 14.08 4.45
N LEU A 101 -15.83 13.08 3.82
CA LEU A 101 -15.58 11.77 4.44
C LEU A 101 -14.70 11.88 5.70
N LEU A 102 -13.68 12.74 5.67
CA LEU A 102 -12.76 12.93 6.80
C LEU A 102 -13.31 13.85 7.91
N LYS A 103 -14.53 14.40 7.77
CA LYS A 103 -15.22 15.06 8.90
C LYS A 103 -15.62 14.04 9.95
N ASP A 104 -16.22 12.94 9.51
CA ASP A 104 -16.79 11.92 10.39
C ASP A 104 -15.88 10.70 10.57
N HIS A 105 -14.81 10.62 9.76
CA HIS A 105 -13.86 9.51 9.78
C HIS A 105 -12.41 9.97 9.85
N ASP A 106 -11.52 9.10 10.32
CA ASP A 106 -10.08 9.37 10.38
C ASP A 106 -9.31 8.79 9.19
N ILE A 107 -9.85 7.72 8.60
CA ILE A 107 -9.19 6.94 7.55
C ILE A 107 -10.21 6.50 6.49
N ILE A 108 -9.90 6.78 5.22
CA ILE A 108 -10.62 6.25 4.05
C ILE A 108 -9.80 5.09 3.48
N LEU A 109 -10.44 3.94 3.27
CA LEU A 109 -9.81 2.71 2.77
C LEU A 109 -10.52 2.19 1.51
N PRO A 110 -9.85 1.43 0.64
CA PRO A 110 -10.54 0.60 -0.34
C PRO A 110 -11.40 -0.47 0.37
N PRO A 111 -12.34 -1.16 -0.32
CA PRO A 111 -13.08 -2.22 0.31
C PRO A 111 -12.18 -3.44 0.57
N LYS A 112 -12.48 -4.17 1.65
CA LYS A 112 -11.76 -5.40 2.00
C LYS A 112 -11.78 -6.40 0.85
N ARG A 113 -10.61 -6.93 0.52
CA ARG A 113 -10.51 -8.11 -0.36
C ARG A 113 -10.83 -9.34 0.46
N ARG A 114 -11.82 -10.14 0.03
CA ARG A 114 -12.21 -11.39 0.69
C ARG A 114 -11.64 -12.61 -0.05
N TYR A 115 -11.03 -13.49 0.72
CA TYR A 115 -10.59 -14.82 0.35
C TYR A 115 -11.64 -15.83 0.84
N TYR A 116 -11.98 -16.82 0.00
CA TYR A 116 -13.03 -17.79 0.34
C TYR A 116 -12.48 -19.10 0.92
N ILE A 117 -11.20 -19.36 0.71
CA ILE A 117 -10.56 -20.66 0.98
C ILE A 117 -9.15 -20.51 1.58
N GLU A 118 -8.68 -19.28 1.76
CA GLU A 118 -7.32 -18.97 2.23
C GLU A 118 -7.42 -17.94 3.35
N THR A 119 -6.54 -18.07 4.34
CA THR A 119 -6.25 -16.98 5.26
C THR A 119 -5.25 -16.02 4.63
N ASN A 120 -5.06 -14.85 5.21
CA ASN A 120 -4.04 -13.89 4.76
C ASN A 120 -2.65 -14.53 4.76
N GLU A 121 -2.30 -15.27 5.82
CA GLU A 121 -1.06 -16.04 5.90
C GLU A 121 -0.97 -17.11 4.82
N SER A 122 -1.97 -17.99 4.69
CA SER A 122 -1.87 -19.06 3.69
C SER A 122 -1.81 -18.49 2.27
N HIS A 123 -2.51 -17.38 2.02
CA HIS A 123 -2.43 -16.68 0.74
C HIS A 123 -1.03 -16.13 0.47
N TYR A 124 -0.40 -15.50 1.48
CA TYR A 124 0.96 -14.98 1.36
C TYR A 124 1.97 -16.11 1.13
N LEU A 125 1.95 -17.18 1.94
CA LEU A 125 2.88 -18.30 1.85
C LEU A 125 2.70 -19.11 0.55
N HIS A 126 1.49 -19.13 -0.03
CA HIS A 126 1.30 -19.66 -1.38
C HIS A 126 1.82 -18.73 -2.47
N ALA A 127 1.98 -17.43 -2.18
CA ALA A 127 2.28 -16.33 -3.09
C ALA A 127 3.74 -15.85 -3.09
N HIS A 128 4.51 -16.14 -2.05
CA HIS A 128 5.79 -15.49 -1.78
C HIS A 128 6.71 -16.36 -0.93
N GLU A 129 7.99 -15.98 -0.86
CA GLU A 129 8.97 -16.61 0.03
C GLU A 129 8.51 -16.56 1.50
N HIS A 130 8.72 -17.67 2.21
CA HIS A 130 8.24 -17.85 3.58
C HIS A 130 9.12 -17.12 4.61
N GLU A 131 10.43 -17.13 4.41
CA GLU A 131 11.41 -16.59 5.36
C GLU A 131 11.10 -15.13 5.77
N PRO A 132 10.86 -14.19 4.84
CA PRO A 132 10.57 -12.80 5.22
C PRO A 132 9.30 -12.63 6.05
N PHE A 133 8.29 -13.45 5.78
CA PHE A 133 7.05 -13.47 6.56
C PHE A 133 7.29 -13.97 7.98
N GLU A 134 8.05 -15.05 8.14
CA GLU A 134 8.40 -15.59 9.46
C GLU A 134 9.29 -14.61 10.25
N VAL A 135 10.20 -13.92 9.58
CA VAL A 135 11.02 -12.88 10.21
C VAL A 135 10.16 -11.68 10.62
N MET A 136 9.21 -11.23 9.80
CA MET A 136 8.23 -10.21 10.19
C MET A 136 7.42 -10.63 11.42
N ARG A 137 6.93 -11.87 11.46
CA ARG A 137 6.26 -12.42 12.64
C ARG A 137 7.16 -12.34 13.87
N GLN A 138 8.42 -12.76 13.76
CA GLN A 138 9.37 -12.69 14.87
C GLN A 138 9.63 -11.26 15.34
N VAL A 139 9.86 -10.33 14.42
CA VAL A 139 10.05 -8.89 14.72
C VAL A 139 8.86 -8.36 15.49
N ILE A 140 7.63 -8.65 15.05
CA ILE A 140 6.42 -8.19 15.75
C ILE A 140 6.33 -8.80 17.14
N HIS A 141 6.53 -10.11 17.30
CA HIS A 141 6.44 -10.75 18.62
C HIS A 141 7.52 -10.30 19.61
N GLN A 142 8.71 -9.96 19.11
CA GLN A 142 9.86 -9.57 19.94
C GLN A 142 9.88 -8.08 20.27
N ASN A 143 9.73 -7.24 19.24
CA ASN A 143 9.92 -5.80 19.34
C ASN A 143 8.58 -5.07 19.62
N TYR A 144 7.45 -5.68 19.25
CA TYR A 144 6.11 -5.09 19.31
C TYR A 144 5.08 -6.05 19.93
N PRO A 145 5.32 -6.56 21.17
CA PRO A 145 4.48 -7.58 21.79
C PRO A 145 3.00 -7.14 21.92
N GLU A 146 2.71 -5.85 21.99
CA GLU A 146 1.36 -5.28 21.98
C GLU A 146 0.61 -5.49 20.65
N TYR A 147 1.33 -5.70 19.54
CA TYR A 147 0.77 -6.03 18.22
C TYR A 147 0.69 -7.54 17.96
N ALA A 148 1.35 -8.38 18.75
CA ALA A 148 1.46 -9.82 18.48
C ALA A 148 0.08 -10.51 18.38
N ALA A 149 -0.84 -10.21 19.31
CA ALA A 149 -2.18 -10.78 19.29
C ALA A 149 -3.00 -10.32 18.07
N ALA A 150 -2.88 -9.04 17.69
CA ALA A 150 -3.51 -8.49 16.50
C ALA A 150 -2.94 -9.13 15.22
N PHE A 151 -1.61 -9.30 15.16
CA PHE A 151 -0.94 -9.96 14.05
C PHE A 151 -1.46 -11.37 13.83
N GLU A 152 -1.45 -12.22 14.85
CA GLU A 152 -1.93 -13.60 14.76
C GLU A 152 -3.42 -13.66 14.37
N LYS A 153 -4.22 -12.71 14.85
CA LYS A 153 -5.64 -12.59 14.48
C LYS A 153 -5.79 -12.25 13.00
N VAL A 154 -5.06 -11.26 12.49
CA VAL A 154 -5.13 -10.82 11.09
C VAL A 154 -4.59 -11.88 10.14
N MET A 155 -3.53 -12.59 10.50
CA MET A 155 -2.97 -13.66 9.69
C MET A 155 -3.95 -14.82 9.47
N LYS A 156 -4.84 -15.07 10.44
CA LYS A 156 -5.90 -16.09 10.37
C LYS A 156 -7.19 -15.59 9.70
N ARG A 157 -7.31 -14.30 9.38
CA ARG A 157 -8.49 -13.77 8.65
C ARG A 157 -8.46 -14.20 7.20
N THR A 158 -9.65 -14.24 6.62
CA THR A 158 -9.85 -14.48 5.18
C THR A 158 -10.17 -13.18 4.45
N TRP A 159 -9.73 -12.03 4.97
CA TRP A 159 -9.87 -10.74 4.31
C TRP A 159 -8.80 -9.76 4.77
N ALA A 160 -8.47 -8.80 3.91
CA ALA A 160 -7.57 -7.69 4.22
C ALA A 160 -7.82 -6.46 3.33
N HIS A 161 -7.39 -5.29 3.81
CA HIS A 161 -7.26 -4.06 3.02
C HIS A 161 -5.94 -4.07 2.23
N MET A 162 -6.00 -4.61 1.02
CA MET A 162 -4.83 -4.77 0.15
C MET A 162 -4.43 -3.47 -0.57
N PHE A 163 -3.27 -3.51 -1.23
CA PHE A 163 -2.72 -2.47 -2.12
C PHE A 163 -2.05 -1.27 -1.45
N ASN A 164 -1.84 -1.26 -0.13
CA ASN A 164 -1.26 -0.10 0.57
C ASN A 164 -2.00 1.23 0.27
N MET A 165 -3.29 1.16 -0.12
CA MET A 165 -4.09 2.33 -0.48
C MET A 165 -4.86 2.84 0.72
N PHE A 166 -4.79 4.14 1.00
CA PHE A 166 -5.55 4.81 2.06
C PHE A 166 -5.59 6.32 1.82
N ILE A 167 -6.45 7.01 2.56
CA ILE A 167 -6.34 8.45 2.85
C ILE A 167 -6.53 8.61 4.36
N MET A 168 -5.50 9.09 5.07
CA MET A 168 -5.45 9.18 6.52
C MET A 168 -5.25 10.63 6.96
N LYS A 169 -5.89 11.02 8.07
CA LYS A 169 -5.48 12.23 8.80
C LYS A 169 -4.03 12.12 9.27
N ARG A 170 -3.39 13.26 9.54
CA ARG A 170 -1.97 13.34 9.92
C ARG A 170 -1.62 12.44 11.10
N LYS A 171 -2.38 12.50 12.20
CA LYS A 171 -2.09 11.72 13.41
C LYS A 171 -2.04 10.20 13.16
N PRO A 172 -3.10 9.54 12.64
CA PRO A 172 -3.02 8.11 12.34
C PRO A 172 -1.98 7.78 11.27
N LEU A 173 -1.74 8.67 10.30
CA LEU A 173 -0.67 8.50 9.31
C LEU A 173 0.71 8.42 9.98
N ASP A 174 1.02 9.35 10.87
CA ASP A 174 2.34 9.42 11.51
C ASP A 174 2.57 8.21 12.41
N GLU A 175 1.57 7.80 13.19
CA GLU A 175 1.63 6.61 14.04
C GLU A 175 1.79 5.33 13.19
N TYR A 176 0.99 5.17 12.13
CA TYR A 176 1.07 4.02 11.24
C TYR A 176 2.41 3.96 10.51
N CYS A 177 2.86 5.05 9.89
CA CYS A 177 4.11 5.07 9.13
C CYS A 177 5.32 4.85 10.05
N THR A 178 5.32 5.43 11.25
CA THR A 178 6.39 5.20 12.23
C THR A 178 6.52 3.72 12.54
N TRP A 179 5.41 3.07 12.90
CA TRP A 179 5.43 1.64 13.23
C TRP A 179 5.73 0.75 12.02
N MET A 180 5.06 0.97 10.88
CA MET A 180 5.23 0.16 9.67
C MET A 180 6.66 0.21 9.14
N PHE A 181 7.27 1.39 9.04
CA PHE A 181 8.64 1.51 8.53
C PHE A 181 9.68 0.98 9.52
N ASP A 182 9.44 1.06 10.83
CA ASP A 182 10.33 0.45 11.81
C ASP A 182 10.29 -1.08 11.73
N VAL A 183 9.09 -1.69 11.69
CA VAL A 183 8.93 -3.15 11.49
C VAL A 183 9.62 -3.60 10.21
N LEU A 184 9.39 -2.92 9.08
CA LEU A 184 10.01 -3.30 7.81
C LEU A 184 11.53 -3.09 7.80
N GLY A 185 12.04 -2.05 8.45
CA GLY A 185 13.48 -1.82 8.60
C GLY A 185 14.16 -2.90 9.44
N GLU A 186 13.51 -3.35 10.51
CA GLU A 186 13.97 -4.48 11.32
C GLU A 186 13.99 -5.78 10.51
N VAL A 187 12.94 -6.07 9.72
CA VAL A 187 12.95 -7.23 8.80
C VAL A 187 14.08 -7.11 7.79
N GLU A 188 14.25 -5.95 7.16
CA GLU A 188 15.31 -5.69 6.16
C GLU A 188 16.71 -5.96 6.73
N SER A 189 16.94 -5.66 8.01
CA SER A 189 18.22 -5.91 8.67
C SER A 189 18.51 -7.40 8.96
N ARG A 190 17.50 -8.28 8.89
CA ARG A 190 17.56 -9.68 9.31
C ARG A 190 17.53 -10.68 8.16
N ILE A 191 17.28 -10.25 6.94
CA ILE A 191 17.17 -11.13 5.77
C ILE A 191 18.11 -10.70 4.63
N ASP A 192 18.59 -11.69 3.87
CA ASP A 192 19.32 -11.46 2.62
C ASP A 192 18.46 -11.90 1.42
N ILE A 193 18.03 -10.91 0.63
CA ILE A 193 17.20 -11.13 -0.57
C ILE A 193 18.02 -11.10 -1.87
N SER A 194 19.35 -11.08 -1.80
CA SER A 194 20.20 -10.96 -3.00
C SER A 194 19.97 -12.09 -4.02
N ASN A 195 19.63 -13.27 -3.51
CA ASN A 195 19.40 -14.48 -4.31
C ASN A 195 17.94 -14.65 -4.75
N TYR A 196 17.04 -13.76 -4.33
CA TYR A 196 15.64 -13.82 -4.71
C TYR A 196 15.47 -13.38 -6.17
N SER A 197 14.42 -13.86 -6.83
CA SER A 197 14.03 -13.35 -8.14
C SER A 197 13.72 -11.85 -8.05
N THR A 198 13.83 -11.11 -9.16
CA THR A 198 13.46 -9.67 -9.20
C THR A 198 12.02 -9.41 -8.73
N TYR A 199 11.13 -10.40 -8.88
CA TYR A 199 9.77 -10.30 -8.36
C TYR A 199 9.72 -10.45 -6.85
N GLU A 200 10.39 -11.45 -6.28
CA GLU A 200 10.41 -11.71 -4.84
C GLU A 200 11.26 -10.71 -4.05
N GLN A 201 12.20 -10.01 -4.70
CA GLN A 201 12.93 -8.90 -4.08
C GLN A 201 12.01 -7.74 -3.63
N ARG A 202 10.76 -7.69 -4.12
CA ARG A 202 9.73 -6.71 -3.74
C ARG A 202 9.08 -6.99 -2.38
N VAL A 203 9.71 -7.85 -1.59
CA VAL A 203 9.20 -8.43 -0.35
C VAL A 203 8.62 -7.42 0.62
N TYR A 204 9.26 -6.26 0.82
CA TYR A 204 8.79 -5.28 1.81
C TYR A 204 7.47 -4.64 1.39
N GLY A 205 7.25 -4.46 0.09
CA GLY A 205 5.96 -4.04 -0.44
C GLY A 205 4.86 -5.09 -0.26
N PHE A 206 5.21 -6.39 -0.32
CA PHE A 206 4.25 -7.48 -0.09
C PHE A 206 3.90 -7.62 1.40
N LEU A 207 4.91 -7.55 2.28
CA LEU A 207 4.72 -7.62 3.72
C LEU A 207 3.85 -6.46 4.23
N SER A 208 4.05 -5.25 3.70
CA SER A 208 3.28 -4.07 4.14
C SER A 208 1.79 -4.17 3.85
N GLU A 209 1.37 -4.92 2.82
CA GLU A 209 -0.06 -5.11 2.52
C GLU A 209 -0.80 -5.80 3.69
N LEU A 210 -0.08 -6.52 4.55
CA LEU A 210 -0.62 -7.18 5.74
C LEU A 210 -0.62 -6.30 6.99
N LEU A 211 0.28 -5.30 7.06
CA LEU A 211 0.55 -4.52 8.26
C LEU A 211 -0.56 -3.52 8.61
N LEU A 212 -1.24 -2.95 7.60
CA LEU A 212 -2.29 -1.96 7.84
C LEU A 212 -3.42 -2.50 8.73
N ASP A 213 -3.93 -3.69 8.44
CA ASP A 213 -4.99 -4.30 9.24
C ASP A 213 -4.51 -4.69 10.64
N VAL A 214 -3.24 -5.05 10.80
CA VAL A 214 -2.66 -5.33 12.12
C VAL A 214 -2.63 -4.06 12.96
N TRP A 215 -2.23 -2.93 12.37
CA TRP A 215 -2.23 -1.65 13.05
C TRP A 215 -3.64 -1.17 13.42
N LEU A 216 -4.61 -1.30 12.51
CA LEU A 216 -6.01 -0.95 12.77
C LEU A 216 -6.65 -1.79 13.88
N GLU A 217 -6.25 -3.05 14.05
CA GLU A 217 -6.73 -3.89 15.15
C GLU A 217 -6.24 -3.42 16.53
N VAL A 218 -5.08 -2.77 16.58
CA VAL A 218 -4.50 -2.23 17.82
C VAL A 218 -5.04 -0.83 18.13
N HIS A 219 -5.50 -0.08 17.11
CA HIS A 219 -5.98 1.30 17.25
C HIS A 219 -7.47 1.44 16.89
N PRO A 220 -8.40 0.80 17.64
CA PRO A 220 -9.84 0.85 17.37
C PRO A 220 -10.46 2.24 17.57
N GLU A 221 -9.73 3.19 18.17
CA GLU A 221 -10.14 4.59 18.29
C GLU A 221 -10.21 5.32 16.95
N TYR A 222 -9.48 4.85 15.93
CA TYR A 222 -9.53 5.45 14.60
C TYR A 222 -10.70 4.92 13.78
N SER A 223 -11.58 5.83 13.40
CA SER A 223 -12.75 5.51 12.61
C SER A 223 -12.41 5.38 11.12
N THR A 224 -12.90 4.30 10.49
CA THR A 224 -12.62 3.99 9.08
C THR A 224 -13.88 4.04 8.22
N VAL A 225 -13.75 4.45 6.95
CA VAL A 225 -14.79 4.31 5.92
C VAL A 225 -14.24 3.63 4.67
N GLU A 226 -14.98 2.64 4.16
CA GLU A 226 -14.61 1.94 2.91
C GLU A 226 -15.23 2.63 1.69
N VAL A 227 -14.40 3.03 0.74
CA VAL A 227 -14.80 3.62 -0.55
C VAL A 227 -14.32 2.72 -1.68
N LYS A 228 -15.20 2.41 -2.64
CA LYS A 228 -14.84 1.60 -3.81
C LYS A 228 -13.70 2.22 -4.60
N TYR A 229 -12.94 1.39 -5.31
CA TYR A 229 -11.95 1.88 -6.27
C TYR A 229 -12.29 1.44 -7.69
N VAL A 230 -11.89 2.27 -8.66
CA VAL A 230 -11.97 1.99 -10.08
C VAL A 230 -10.59 1.61 -10.61
N PHE A 231 -10.54 0.55 -11.43
CA PHE A 231 -9.33 0.12 -12.13
C PHE A 231 -9.37 0.64 -13.58
N MET A 232 -8.42 1.51 -13.93
CA MET A 232 -8.44 2.28 -15.18
C MET A 232 -8.08 1.44 -16.41
N GLU A 233 -7.35 0.34 -16.24
CA GLU A 233 -6.97 -0.54 -17.35
C GLU A 233 -8.09 -1.55 -17.67
N HIS A 234 -8.16 -1.96 -18.95
CA HIS A 234 -9.04 -3.06 -19.35
C HIS A 234 -8.56 -4.38 -18.72
N THR A 235 -9.43 -5.08 -18.00
CA THR A 235 -9.12 -6.38 -17.40
C THR A 235 -9.67 -7.49 -18.29
N ASN A 236 -8.78 -8.29 -18.89
CA ASN A 236 -9.19 -9.53 -19.54
C ASN A 236 -9.43 -10.62 -18.49
N TRP A 237 -10.69 -10.82 -18.13
CA TRP A 237 -11.09 -11.76 -17.07
C TRP A 237 -10.77 -13.22 -17.37
N PHE A 238 -10.79 -13.64 -18.65
CA PHE A 238 -10.42 -15.00 -19.04
C PHE A 238 -8.93 -15.28 -18.78
N LYS A 239 -8.05 -14.36 -19.20
CA LYS A 239 -6.60 -14.47 -18.93
C LYS A 239 -6.30 -14.40 -17.43
N LYS A 240 -7.01 -13.54 -16.70
CA LYS A 240 -6.84 -13.40 -15.24
C LYS A 240 -7.30 -14.65 -14.49
N GLY A 241 -8.43 -15.24 -14.88
CA GLY A 241 -8.94 -16.49 -14.32
C GLY A 241 -8.02 -17.67 -14.60
N GLY A 242 -7.53 -17.82 -15.85
CA GLY A 242 -6.58 -18.87 -16.21
C GLY A 242 -5.26 -18.79 -15.43
N LYS A 243 -4.68 -17.58 -15.29
CA LYS A 243 -3.48 -17.37 -14.47
C LYS A 243 -3.71 -17.60 -12.97
N PHE A 244 -4.93 -17.37 -12.47
CA PHE A 244 -5.28 -17.68 -11.08
C PHE A 244 -5.32 -19.19 -10.84
N VAL A 245 -5.97 -19.94 -11.72
CA VAL A 245 -6.04 -21.42 -11.62
C VAL A 245 -4.64 -22.03 -11.76
N LEU A 246 -3.83 -21.56 -12.71
CA LEU A 246 -2.48 -22.07 -12.92
C LEU A 246 -1.62 -21.92 -11.67
N ARG A 247 -1.57 -20.72 -11.08
CA ARG A 247 -0.82 -20.46 -9.83
C ARG A 247 -1.25 -21.36 -8.67
N LYS A 248 -2.55 -21.67 -8.58
CA LYS A 248 -3.07 -22.55 -7.56
C LYS A 248 -2.61 -24.01 -7.73
N ILE A 249 -2.31 -24.44 -8.95
CA ILE A 249 -1.88 -25.81 -9.27
C ILE A 249 -0.35 -25.94 -9.20
N THR A 250 0.38 -24.93 -9.68
CA THR A 250 1.83 -25.03 -9.87
C THR A 250 2.66 -24.46 -8.72
N GLY A 251 2.06 -23.72 -7.78
CA GLY A 251 2.83 -22.95 -6.80
C GLY A 251 3.66 -21.84 -7.46
N HIS A 252 4.62 -21.28 -6.72
CA HIS A 252 5.59 -20.30 -7.23
C HIS A 252 6.47 -20.96 -8.28
N ALA A 253 6.39 -20.46 -9.51
CA ALA A 253 7.31 -20.75 -10.61
C ALA A 253 7.77 -19.42 -11.23
#